data_AF-A0A2D4MXB8-F1
#
_entry.id   AF-A0A2D4MXB8-F1
#
_cell.length_a   1.000
_cell.length_b   1.000
_cell.length_c   1.000
_cell.angle_alpha   90.00
_cell.angle_beta   90.00
_cell.angle_gamma   90.00
#
_symmetry.space_group_name_H-M   'P 1'
#
loop_
_entity.id
_entity.type
_entity.pdbx_description
1 polymer ?
#
loop_
_entity_poly.entity_id
_entity_poly.type
_entity_poly.pdbx_seq_one_letter_code
_entity_poly.pdbx_strand_id
1 'polypeptide(L)'
;ELISLEEEEEVGVLCDLHKCIYKGRSVSLTTFYRTARNVMSMCFSKDPTAAEIEQEYWRLVEQKDCHVAVHCGKVDTNTHGSGFPVGKSEPFSRHGWNLTVLPNNTGSILRHLGAVPGVTIPWLNIGMVFSTSC
;
A
#
# COMPACT_ATOMS: atom_id res chain seq x y z
N GLU A 1 -18.33 -37.59 4.69
CA GLU A 1 -18.24 -36.96 3.36
C GLU A 1 -19.23 -35.82 3.15
N LEU A 2 -20.50 -35.89 3.61
CA LEU A 2 -21.42 -34.73 3.53
C LEU A 2 -21.12 -33.61 4.56
N ILE A 3 -20.70 -33.97 5.78
CA ILE A 3 -20.42 -33.01 6.86
C ILE A 3 -19.16 -32.16 6.57
N SER A 4 -18.17 -32.74 5.88
CA SER A 4 -16.90 -32.07 5.55
C SER A 4 -17.03 -31.04 4.42
N LEU A 5 -18.05 -31.18 3.56
CA LEU A 5 -18.30 -30.24 2.46
C LEU A 5 -19.04 -28.99 2.95
N GLU A 6 -19.97 -29.14 3.90
CA GLU A 6 -20.66 -28.01 4.54
C GLU A 6 -19.68 -27.17 5.39
N GLU A 7 -18.75 -27.80 6.12
CA GLU A 7 -17.69 -27.10 6.85
C GLU A 7 -16.71 -26.36 5.93
N GLU A 8 -16.34 -26.93 4.77
CA GLU A 8 -15.47 -26.25 3.78
C GLU A 8 -16.18 -25.09 3.06
N GLU A 9 -17.48 -25.22 2.77
CA GLU A 9 -18.31 -24.14 2.21
C GLU A 9 -18.49 -23.01 3.23
N GLU A 10 -18.75 -23.33 4.50
CA GLU A 10 -18.89 -22.35 5.58
C GLU A 10 -17.56 -21.63 5.86
N VAL A 11 -16.43 -22.33 5.82
CA VAL A 11 -15.08 -21.73 5.90
C VAL A 11 -14.77 -20.85 4.69
N GLY A 12 -15.18 -21.23 3.48
CA GLY A 12 -15.07 -20.42 2.28
C GLY A 12 -15.90 -19.13 2.36
N VAL A 13 -17.14 -19.22 2.85
CA VAL A 13 -18.05 -18.09 3.06
C VAL A 13 -17.53 -17.16 4.16
N LEU A 14 -17.00 -17.70 5.27
CA LEU A 14 -16.36 -16.91 6.34
C LEU A 14 -15.06 -16.22 5.89
N CYS A 15 -14.32 -16.83 4.97
CA CYS A 15 -13.11 -16.25 4.39
C CYS A 15 -13.43 -15.08 3.45
N ASP A 16 -14.52 -15.17 2.68
CA ASP A 16 -15.00 -14.05 1.85
C ASP A 16 -15.66 -12.95 2.69
N LEU A 17 -16.29 -13.29 3.83
CA LEU A 17 -16.88 -12.32 4.76
C LEU A 17 -15.83 -11.39 5.40
N HIS A 18 -14.60 -11.87 5.60
CA HIS A 18 -13.49 -11.10 6.15
C HIS A 18 -12.55 -10.49 5.10
N LYS A 19 -12.88 -10.64 3.81
CA LYS A 19 -12.11 -10.03 2.74
C LYS A 19 -12.34 -8.53 2.74
N CYS A 20 -11.39 -7.78 3.29
CA CYS A 20 -11.44 -6.31 3.36
C CYS A 20 -10.68 -5.62 2.21
N ILE A 21 -10.01 -6.39 1.34
CA ILE A 21 -9.26 -5.89 0.19
C ILE A 21 -9.81 -6.50 -1.10
N TYR A 22 -10.27 -5.61 -1.98
CA TYR A 22 -10.81 -5.97 -3.29
C TYR A 22 -9.98 -5.37 -4.41
N LYS A 23 -9.87 -6.09 -5.52
CA LYS A 23 -9.17 -5.59 -6.71
C LYS A 23 -9.96 -4.40 -7.27
N GLY A 24 -9.39 -3.20 -7.14
CA GLY A 24 -9.94 -1.98 -7.72
C GLY A 24 -9.71 -1.86 -9.23
N ARG A 25 -10.18 -0.76 -9.80
CA ARG A 25 -9.92 -0.38 -11.19
C ARG A 25 -8.48 0.12 -11.34
N SER A 26 -7.86 -0.15 -12.49
CA SER A 26 -6.60 0.50 -12.86
C SER A 26 -6.85 1.99 -13.12
N VAL A 27 -6.04 2.86 -12.53
CA VAL A 27 -6.16 4.31 -12.61
C VAL A 27 -4.80 4.96 -12.77
N SER A 28 -4.74 6.12 -13.41
CA SER A 28 -3.51 6.93 -13.44
C SER A 28 -3.24 7.56 -12.07
N LEU A 29 -1.97 7.92 -11.81
CA LEU A 29 -1.59 8.60 -10.58
C LEU A 29 -2.32 9.94 -10.41
N THR A 30 -2.52 10.68 -11.51
CA THR A 30 -3.27 11.94 -11.49
C THR A 30 -4.73 11.73 -11.09
N THR A 31 -5.38 10.68 -11.60
CA THR A 31 -6.74 10.33 -11.20
C THR A 31 -6.80 9.89 -9.74
N PHE A 32 -5.86 9.05 -9.30
CA PHE A 32 -5.76 8.62 -7.91
C PHE A 32 -5.58 9.81 -6.96
N TYR A 33 -4.67 10.73 -7.28
CA TYR A 33 -4.41 11.93 -6.50
C TYR A 33 -5.67 12.80 -6.36
N ARG A 34 -6.43 13.00 -7.45
CA ARG A 34 -7.70 13.75 -7.39
C ARG A 34 -8.71 13.05 -6.49
N THR A 35 -8.84 11.73 -6.58
CA THR A 35 -9.72 10.96 -5.69
C THR A 35 -9.29 11.08 -4.24
N ALA A 36 -8.00 10.93 -3.94
CA ALA A 36 -7.44 11.05 -2.59
C ALA A 36 -7.75 12.43 -1.97
N ARG A 37 -7.60 13.50 -2.75
CA ARG A 37 -7.97 14.86 -2.31
C ARG A 37 -9.47 15.00 -2.02
N ASN A 38 -10.32 14.45 -2.88
CA ASN A 38 -11.76 14.50 -2.68
C ASN A 38 -12.17 13.75 -1.41
N VAL A 39 -11.61 12.56 -1.16
CA VAL A 39 -11.84 11.80 0.08
C VAL A 39 -11.40 12.61 1.30
N MET A 40 -10.21 13.21 1.25
CA MET A 40 -9.71 14.08 2.31
C MET A 40 -10.70 15.22 2.64
N SER A 41 -11.19 15.94 1.62
CA SER A 41 -12.15 17.03 1.80
C SER A 41 -13.56 16.58 2.21
N MET A 42 -13.94 15.33 1.91
CA MET A 42 -15.20 14.74 2.39
C MET A 42 -15.12 14.41 3.88
N CYS A 43 -13.96 13.92 4.35
CA CYS A 43 -13.76 13.54 5.73
C CYS A 43 -13.45 14.73 6.65
N PHE A 44 -12.78 15.77 6.13
CA PHE A 44 -12.32 16.90 6.92
C PHE A 44 -12.62 18.24 6.23
N SER A 45 -13.33 19.15 6.92
CA SER A 45 -13.72 20.46 6.36
C SER A 45 -12.58 21.49 6.33
N LYS A 46 -11.51 21.26 7.10
CA LYS A 46 -10.27 22.04 7.19
C LYS A 46 -9.10 21.07 7.04
N ASP A 47 -7.90 21.59 6.78
CA ASP A 47 -6.69 20.75 6.80
C ASP A 47 -6.46 20.22 8.24
N PRO A 48 -6.63 18.90 8.47
CA PRO A 48 -6.52 18.32 9.79
C PRO A 48 -5.06 18.04 10.14
N THR A 49 -4.78 18.03 11.43
CA THR A 49 -3.52 17.56 11.99
C THR A 49 -3.42 16.03 11.90
N ALA A 50 -2.21 15.49 12.01
CA ALA A 50 -2.00 14.03 12.05
C ALA A 50 -2.78 13.37 13.20
N ALA A 51 -2.88 14.03 14.36
CA ALA A 51 -3.63 13.54 15.51
C ALA A 51 -5.14 13.48 15.27
N GLU A 52 -5.72 14.48 14.59
CA GLU A 52 -7.13 14.47 14.19
C GLU A 52 -7.42 13.32 13.19
N ILE A 53 -6.51 13.06 12.25
CA ILE A 53 -6.63 11.93 11.31
C ILE A 53 -6.56 10.59 12.04
N GLU A 54 -5.61 10.43 12.97
CA GLU A 54 -5.44 9.20 13.75
C GLU A 54 -6.67 8.91 14.63
N GLN A 55 -7.17 9.93 15.33
CA GLN A 55 -8.37 9.80 16.17
C GLN A 55 -9.57 9.35 15.32
N GLU A 56 -9.77 9.96 14.15
CA GLU A 56 -10.88 9.59 13.27
C GLU A 56 -10.70 8.20 12.67
N TYR A 57 -9.48 7.82 12.28
CA TYR A 57 -9.18 6.47 11.81
C TYR A 57 -9.57 5.41 12.86
N TRP A 58 -9.15 5.58 14.11
CA TRP A 58 -9.51 4.64 15.18
C TRP A 58 -10.99 4.67 15.50
N ARG A 59 -11.64 5.84 15.49
CA ARG A 59 -13.10 5.95 15.65
C ARG A 59 -13.83 5.10 14.61
N LEU A 60 -13.43 5.19 13.33
CA LEU A 60 -14.03 4.41 12.23
C LEU A 60 -13.82 2.90 12.41
N VAL A 61 -12.61 2.49 12.79
CA VAL A 61 -12.26 1.07 13.00
C VAL A 61 -13.00 0.47 14.20
N GLU A 62 -13.14 1.22 15.29
CA GLU A 62 -13.73 0.75 16.54
C GLU A 62 -15.26 0.79 16.54
N GLN A 63 -15.86 1.89 16.09
CA GLN A 63 -17.31 2.09 16.16
C GLN A 63 -18.06 1.28 15.10
N LYS A 64 -17.46 1.09 13.92
CA LYS A 64 -18.04 0.30 12.80
C LYS A 64 -19.47 0.74 12.43
N ASP A 65 -19.76 2.03 12.61
CA ASP A 65 -21.07 2.65 12.42
C ASP A 65 -21.34 3.05 10.97
N CYS A 66 -20.29 3.11 10.15
CA CYS A 66 -20.38 3.40 8.72
C CYS A 66 -19.43 2.55 7.89
N HIS A 67 -19.80 2.35 6.62
CA HIS A 67 -18.99 1.64 5.65
C HIS A 67 -18.02 2.60 4.95
N VAL A 68 -16.73 2.44 5.22
CA VAL A 68 -15.66 3.24 4.59
C VAL A 68 -14.87 2.36 3.62
N ALA A 69 -14.74 2.82 2.38
CA ALA A 69 -13.91 2.19 1.36
C ALA A 69 -12.94 3.21 0.78
N VAL A 70 -11.65 2.85 0.78
CA VAL A 70 -10.56 3.66 0.24
C VAL A 70 -9.79 2.88 -0.82
N HIS A 71 -9.01 3.57 -1.64
CA HIS A 71 -8.13 2.91 -2.60
C HIS A 71 -6.68 3.00 -2.15
N CYS A 72 -5.94 1.91 -2.30
CA CYS A 72 -4.50 1.86 -2.22
C CYS A 72 -3.94 1.10 -3.43
N GLY A 73 -2.66 1.32 -3.72
CA GLY A 73 -1.98 0.71 -4.85
C GLY A 73 -0.57 0.28 -4.47
N LYS A 74 -0.11 -0.82 -5.07
CA LYS A 74 1.24 -1.33 -4.91
C LYS A 74 1.83 -1.58 -6.30
N VAL A 75 2.95 -0.93 -6.59
CA VAL A 75 3.56 -0.88 -7.92
C VAL A 75 4.98 -1.42 -7.88
N ASP A 76 5.31 -2.28 -8.84
CA ASP A 76 6.67 -2.76 -9.03
C ASP A 76 7.52 -1.66 -9.68
N THR A 77 8.57 -1.24 -8.97
CA THR A 77 9.46 -0.17 -9.42
C THR A 77 10.35 -0.58 -10.59
N ASN A 78 10.52 -1.87 -10.86
CA ASN A 78 11.26 -2.34 -12.03
C ASN A 78 10.49 -2.10 -13.33
N THR A 79 9.15 -2.03 -13.27
CA THR A 79 8.29 -1.82 -14.44
C THR A 79 7.88 -0.36 -14.63
N HIS A 80 7.56 0.34 -13.56
CA HIS A 80 7.03 1.72 -13.61
C HIS A 80 8.04 2.79 -13.19
N GLY A 81 9.26 2.39 -12.84
CA GLY A 81 10.29 3.27 -12.32
C GLY A 81 10.22 3.44 -10.80
N SER A 82 11.35 3.83 -10.22
CA SER A 82 11.49 4.12 -8.80
C SER A 82 11.20 5.60 -8.52
N GLY A 83 10.75 5.91 -7.30
CA GLY A 83 10.74 7.29 -6.80
C GLY A 83 12.13 7.86 -6.52
N PHE A 84 13.16 7.00 -6.49
CA PHE A 84 14.57 7.41 -6.36
C PHE A 84 15.23 7.59 -7.73
N PRO A 85 16.21 8.49 -7.85
CA PRO A 85 17.02 8.62 -9.05
C PRO A 85 17.80 7.32 -9.31
N VAL A 86 17.76 6.84 -10.55
CA VAL A 86 18.48 5.62 -11.00
C VAL A 86 19.52 5.92 -12.09
N GLY A 87 19.44 7.10 -12.71
CA GLY A 87 20.39 7.54 -13.74
C GLY A 87 21.79 7.72 -13.17
N LYS A 88 22.82 7.20 -13.84
CA LYS A 88 24.21 7.25 -13.35
C LYS A 88 24.75 8.66 -13.13
N SER A 89 24.20 9.66 -13.82
CA SER A 89 24.54 11.08 -13.72
C SER A 89 23.67 11.85 -12.72
N GLU A 90 22.62 11.23 -12.21
CA GLU A 90 21.69 11.89 -11.29
C GLU A 90 22.31 12.00 -9.89
N PRO A 91 22.16 13.15 -9.22
CA PRO A 91 22.50 13.28 -7.80
C PRO A 91 21.82 12.18 -6.98
N PHE A 92 22.52 11.62 -5.99
CA PHE A 92 22.01 10.59 -5.08
C PHE A 92 21.67 9.22 -5.70
N SER A 93 21.86 9.01 -7.00
CA SER A 93 21.65 7.71 -7.66
C SER A 93 22.48 6.56 -7.07
N ARG A 94 23.67 6.88 -6.51
CA ARG A 94 24.57 5.93 -5.85
C ARG A 94 24.62 6.08 -4.33
N HIS A 95 23.76 6.91 -3.75
CA HIS A 95 23.78 7.14 -2.32
C HIS A 95 23.33 5.88 -1.57
N GLY A 96 24.01 5.52 -0.47
CA GLY A 96 23.75 4.26 0.23
C GLY A 96 22.33 4.11 0.78
N TRP A 97 21.59 5.20 0.94
CA TRP A 97 20.19 5.23 1.38
C TRP A 97 19.16 5.20 0.23
N ASN A 98 19.60 5.20 -1.03
CA ASN A 98 18.69 5.01 -2.15
C ASN A 98 18.24 3.54 -2.15
N LEU A 99 16.93 3.29 -2.01
CA LEU A 99 16.38 1.94 -1.86
C LEU A 99 16.67 1.01 -3.05
N THR A 100 17.01 1.56 -4.22
CA THR A 100 17.40 0.78 -5.41
C THR A 100 18.82 0.22 -5.32
N VAL A 101 19.69 0.79 -4.48
CA VAL A 101 21.08 0.34 -4.28
C VAL A 101 21.35 -0.18 -2.88
N LEU A 102 20.50 0.18 -1.90
CA LEU A 102 20.61 -0.23 -0.50
C LEU A 102 20.85 -1.74 -0.32
N PRO A 103 20.15 -2.65 -1.03
CA PRO A 103 20.39 -4.09 -0.90
C PRO A 103 21.79 -4.52 -1.36
N ASN A 104 22.42 -3.74 -2.24
CA ASN A 104 23.74 -4.01 -2.82
C ASN A 104 24.91 -3.36 -2.07
N ASN A 105 24.67 -2.64 -0.97
CA ASN A 105 25.73 -2.07 -0.15
C ASN A 105 26.70 -3.14 0.38
N THR A 106 27.97 -2.77 0.62
CA THR A 106 29.04 -3.72 0.94
C THR A 106 28.79 -4.57 2.19
N GLY A 107 28.06 -4.04 3.18
CA GLY A 107 27.68 -4.77 4.40
C GLY A 107 26.33 -5.50 4.32
N SER A 108 25.63 -5.44 3.19
CA SER A 108 24.31 -6.06 3.03
C SER A 108 24.44 -7.50 2.52
N ILE A 109 23.93 -8.47 3.30
CA ILE A 109 23.86 -9.87 2.86
C ILE A 109 22.95 -10.04 1.62
N LEU A 110 21.99 -9.13 1.43
CA LEU A 110 21.01 -9.19 0.34
C LEU A 110 21.66 -9.07 -1.05
N ARG A 111 22.89 -8.58 -1.14
CA ARG A 111 23.64 -8.46 -2.40
C ARG A 111 23.91 -9.81 -3.08
N HIS A 112 23.81 -10.91 -2.35
CA HIS A 112 23.97 -12.27 -2.87
C HIS A 112 22.65 -12.92 -3.31
N LEU A 113 21.50 -12.28 -3.06
CA LEU A 113 20.17 -12.85 -3.32
C LEU A 113 19.68 -12.62 -4.76
N GLY A 114 20.33 -11.75 -5.53
CA GLY A 114 19.89 -11.38 -6.88
C GLY A 114 18.66 -10.48 -6.88
N ALA A 115 17.91 -10.46 -7.98
CA ALA A 115 16.76 -9.57 -8.20
C ALA A 115 15.45 -10.21 -7.69
N VAL A 116 15.00 -9.81 -6.50
CA VAL A 116 13.82 -10.34 -5.82
C VAL A 116 12.86 -9.20 -5.48
N PRO A 117 11.68 -9.12 -6.13
CA PRO A 117 10.65 -8.12 -5.83
C PRO A 117 10.28 -8.06 -4.35
N GLY A 118 10.39 -6.88 -3.76
CA GLY A 118 10.11 -6.60 -2.35
C GLY A 118 11.19 -7.00 -1.37
N VAL A 119 12.29 -7.58 -1.84
CA VAL A 119 13.47 -7.85 -1.02
C VAL A 119 14.66 -7.02 -1.50
N THR A 120 15.06 -7.17 -2.76
CA THR A 120 16.15 -6.39 -3.36
C THR A 120 15.68 -5.38 -4.39
N ILE A 121 14.43 -5.48 -4.85
CA ILE A 121 13.76 -4.48 -5.67
C ILE A 121 12.66 -3.84 -4.81
N PRO A 122 12.64 -2.51 -4.63
CA PRO A 122 11.64 -1.86 -3.81
C PRO A 122 10.24 -1.90 -4.48
N TRP A 123 9.19 -1.95 -3.65
CA TRP A 123 7.82 -1.66 -4.10
C TRP A 123 7.48 -0.19 -3.81
N LEU A 124 6.70 0.41 -4.69
CA LEU A 124 6.07 1.70 -4.45
C LEU A 124 4.66 1.48 -3.92
N ASN A 125 4.41 1.91 -2.68
CA ASN A 125 3.07 1.91 -2.09
C ASN A 125 2.45 3.31 -2.27
N ILE A 126 1.23 3.34 -2.78
CA ILE A 126 0.46 4.55 -3.04
C ILE A 126 -0.82 4.45 -2.21
N GLY A 127 -1.04 5.43 -1.34
CA GLY A 127 -2.18 5.46 -0.43
C GLY A 127 -2.88 6.82 -0.42
N MET A 128 -4.09 6.82 0.14
CA MET A 128 -4.83 8.01 0.51
C MET A 128 -5.15 7.98 2.02
N VAL A 129 -5.84 8.99 2.53
CA VAL A 129 -6.29 8.99 3.93
C VAL A 129 -7.05 7.70 4.25
N PHE A 130 -6.78 7.13 5.43
CA PHE A 130 -7.29 5.84 5.90
C PHE A 130 -6.85 4.59 5.11
N SER A 131 -5.91 4.68 4.17
CA SER A 131 -5.31 3.47 3.57
C SER A 131 -4.53 2.67 4.61
N THR A 132 -4.83 1.38 4.72
CA THR A 132 -4.27 0.48 5.73
C THR A 132 -3.42 -0.63 5.10
N SER A 133 -2.35 -1.01 5.80
CA SER A 133 -1.60 -2.24 5.56
C SER A 133 -1.59 -3.03 6.86
N CYS A 134 -2.15 -4.24 6.84
CA CYS A 134 -2.18 -5.18 7.97
C CYS A 134 -1.14 -6.29 7.78
#